data_AF-A0A924F421-F1
#
_entry.id   AF-A0A924F421-F1
#
_cell.length_a   1.000
_cell.length_b   1.000
_cell.length_c   1.000
_cell.angle_alpha   90.00
_cell.angle_beta   90.00
_cell.angle_gamma   90.00
#
_symmetry.space_group_name_H-M   'P 1'
#
loop_
_entity.id
_entity.type
_entity.pdbx_description
1 polymer ?
#
loop_
_entity_poly.entity_id
_entity_poly.type
_entity_poly.pdbx_seq_one_letter_code
_entity_poly.pdbx_strand_id
1 'polypeptide(L)'
;MSRLTSVKAAQDFGFTLEEIGALLRLNDGRHCDAARLLVESKLRTVRAEREALRKIDDALSQLIERRGFTRDIGLCPLIAALSA
;
A
#
# COMPACT_ATOMS: atom_id res chain seq x y z
N MET A 1 3.66 28.13 13.57
CA MET A 1 2.69 27.73 12.51
C MET A 1 3.27 26.50 11.82
N SER A 2 2.58 25.40 11.54
CA SER A 2 1.15 25.19 11.39
C SER A 2 0.82 23.72 11.70
N ARG A 3 -0.08 23.44 12.67
CA ARG A 3 -0.55 22.08 12.97
C ARG A 3 -1.22 21.41 11.77
N LEU A 4 -1.80 22.21 10.87
CA LEU A 4 -2.51 21.77 9.68
C LEU A 4 -1.60 21.12 8.63
N THR A 5 -0.36 21.60 8.46
CA THR A 5 0.57 21.00 7.47
C THR A 5 1.07 19.64 7.94
N SER A 6 1.25 19.45 9.25
CA SER A 6 1.62 18.16 9.84
C SER A 6 0.50 17.12 9.72
N VAL A 7 -0.77 17.51 9.88
CA VAL A 7 -1.92 16.62 9.67
C VAL A 7 -2.00 16.18 8.21
N LYS A 8 -1.87 17.12 7.28
CA LYS A 8 -1.96 16.81 5.85
C LYS A 8 -0.85 15.87 5.40
N ALA A 9 0.40 16.10 5.82
CA ALA A 9 1.50 15.19 5.53
C ALA A 9 1.25 13.78 6.08
N ALA A 10 0.72 13.65 7.30
CA ALA A 10 0.39 12.34 7.86
C ALA A 10 -0.75 11.64 7.11
N GLN A 11 -1.75 12.38 6.64
CA GLN A 11 -2.79 11.82 5.76
C GLN A 11 -2.21 11.32 4.44
N ASP A 12 -1.25 12.04 3.85
CA ASP A 12 -0.58 11.63 2.61
C ASP A 12 0.27 10.35 2.82
N PHE A 13 0.73 10.07 4.06
CA PHE A 13 1.34 8.78 4.45
C PHE A 13 0.32 7.69 4.83
N GLY A 14 -0.97 7.96 4.62
CA GLY A 14 -2.08 7.04 4.84
C GLY A 14 -2.52 6.93 6.30
N PHE A 15 -2.05 7.80 7.21
CA PHE A 15 -2.56 7.79 8.59
C PHE A 15 -4.00 8.31 8.63
N THR A 16 -4.83 7.64 9.42
CA THR A 16 -6.21 8.06 9.70
C THR A 16 -6.23 9.28 10.62
N LEU A 17 -7.34 10.02 10.61
CA LEU A 17 -7.52 11.17 11.51
C LEU A 17 -7.45 10.78 13.00
N GLU A 18 -7.79 9.53 13.35
CA GLU A 18 -7.68 8.99 14.70
C GLU A 18 -6.22 8.74 15.09
N GLU A 19 -5.41 8.17 14.20
CA GLU A 19 -3.97 7.98 14.41
C GLU A 19 -3.24 9.33 14.49
N ILE A 20 -3.64 10.30 13.65
CA ILE A 20 -3.11 11.67 13.69
C ILE A 20 -3.55 12.39 14.96
N GLY A 21 -4.78 12.17 15.41
CA GLY A 21 -5.29 12.67 16.70
C GLY A 21 -4.51 12.10 17.88
N ALA A 22 -4.15 10.82 17.84
CA ALA A 22 -3.26 10.20 18.82
C ALA A 22 -1.86 10.85 18.79
N LEU A 23 -1.27 11.06 17.62
CA LEU A 23 0.03 11.74 17.47
C LEU A 23 0.01 13.20 17.97
N LEU A 24 -1.06 13.94 17.70
CA LEU A 24 -1.20 15.34 18.11
C LEU A 24 -1.47 15.52 19.61
N ARG A 25 -2.15 14.56 20.25
CA ARG A 25 -2.36 14.55 21.72
C ARG A 25 -1.05 14.29 22.49
N LEU A 26 -0.03 13.77 21.82
CA LEU A 26 1.28 13.43 22.39
C LEU A 26 2.33 14.55 22.26
N ASN A 27 1.93 15.74 21.81
CA ASN A 27 2.80 16.87 21.44
C ASN A 27 3.44 17.64 22.63
N ASP A 28 3.51 17.04 23.83
CA ASP A 28 4.22 17.61 24.99
C ASP A 28 5.69 17.15 25.07
N GLY A 29 6.22 16.54 24.00
CA GLY A 29 7.63 16.14 23.89
C GLY A 29 8.04 14.93 24.73
N ARG A 30 7.13 14.35 25.53
CA ARG A 30 7.39 13.21 26.43
C ARG A 30 7.04 11.84 25.85
N HIS A 31 6.55 11.78 24.61
CA HIS A 31 5.98 10.56 24.05
C HIS A 31 6.46 10.26 22.61
N CYS A 32 7.71 10.62 22.30
CA CYS A 32 8.36 10.26 21.04
C CYS A 32 8.32 8.74 20.77
N ASP A 33 8.37 7.91 21.82
CA ASP A 33 8.31 6.45 21.69
C ASP A 33 6.94 5.95 21.21
N ALA A 34 5.85 6.54 21.69
CA ALA A 34 4.50 6.19 21.24
C ALA A 34 4.27 6.61 19.77
N ALA A 35 4.76 7.80 19.39
CA ALA A 35 4.73 8.23 18.00
C ALA A 35 5.56 7.31 17.09
N ARG A 36 6.73 6.88 17.57
CA ARG A 36 7.59 5.92 16.87
C ARG A 36 6.87 4.59 16.65
N LEU A 37 6.20 4.03 17.66
CA LEU A 37 5.45 2.79 17.54
C LEU A 37 4.33 2.87 16.49
N LEU A 38 3.62 4.00 16.42
CA LEU A 38 2.57 4.24 15.41
C LEU A 38 3.17 4.28 14.00
N VAL A 39 4.27 5.00 13.82
CA VAL A 39 4.97 5.07 12.52
C VAL A 39 5.53 3.70 12.11
N GLU A 40 6.13 2.96 13.03
CA GLU A 40 6.64 1.61 12.78
C GLU A 40 5.51 0.64 12.41
N SER A 41 4.36 0.74 13.08
CA SER A 41 3.18 -0.04 12.74
C SER A 41 2.68 0.28 11.33
N LYS A 42 2.53 1.56 11.01
CA LYS A 42 2.10 1.99 9.68
C LYS A 42 3.07 1.54 8.59
N LEU A 43 4.37 1.63 8.85
CA LEU A 43 5.41 1.18 7.93
C LEU A 43 5.32 -0.33 7.66
N ARG A 44 5.01 -1.15 8.68
CA ARG A 44 4.78 -2.59 8.49
C ARG A 44 3.56 -2.83 7.59
N THR A 45 2.45 -2.14 7.82
CA THR A 45 1.25 -2.24 6.99
C THR A 45 1.53 -1.88 5.54
N VAL A 46 2.19 -0.74 5.29
CA VAL A 46 2.54 -0.29 3.94
C VAL A 46 3.48 -1.30 3.25
N ARG A 47 4.44 -1.87 3.96
CA ARG A 47 5.34 -2.90 3.40
C ARG A 47 4.58 -4.18 3.03
N ALA A 48 3.63 -4.62 3.85
CA ALA A 48 2.80 -5.77 3.55
C ALA A 48 1.91 -5.54 2.31
N GLU A 49 1.30 -4.37 2.20
CA GLU A 49 0.49 -3.99 1.04
C GLU A 49 1.35 -3.91 -0.24
N ARG A 50 2.55 -3.32 -0.15
CA ARG A 50 3.50 -3.31 -1.27
C ARG A 50 3.89 -4.69 -1.75
N GLU A 51 4.12 -5.62 -0.82
CA GLU A 51 4.45 -7.01 -1.17
C GLU A 51 3.25 -7.72 -1.82
N ALA A 52 2.03 -7.48 -1.34
CA ALA A 52 0.82 -8.01 -1.95
C ALA A 52 0.63 -7.47 -3.38
N LEU A 53 0.80 -6.16 -3.57
CA LEU A 53 0.74 -5.52 -4.88
C LEU A 53 1.84 -6.02 -5.81
N ARG A 54 3.07 -6.23 -5.31
CA ARG A 54 4.18 -6.80 -6.07
C ARG A 54 3.86 -8.20 -6.59
N LYS A 55 3.23 -9.05 -5.77
CA LYS A 55 2.81 -10.39 -6.22
C LYS A 55 1.76 -10.33 -7.33
N ILE A 56 0.83 -9.38 -7.25
CA ILE A 56 -0.16 -9.15 -8.31
C ILE A 56 0.54 -8.68 -9.58
N ASP A 57 1.44 -7.71 -9.46
CA ASP A 57 2.24 -7.17 -10.57
C ASP A 57 3.08 -8.26 -11.25
N ASP A 58 3.76 -9.11 -10.48
CA ASP A 58 4.53 -10.25 -10.98
C ASP A 58 3.63 -11.27 -11.70
N ALA A 59 2.45 -11.57 -11.15
CA ALA A 59 1.50 -12.49 -11.77
C ALA A 59 0.95 -11.95 -13.10
N LEU A 60 0.61 -10.65 -13.14
CA LEU A 60 0.16 -9.99 -14.37
C LEU A 60 1.29 -9.89 -15.41
N SER A 61 2.51 -9.60 -14.98
CA SER A 61 3.69 -9.56 -15.85
C SER A 61 3.97 -10.93 -16.47
N GLN A 62 3.92 -12.00 -15.67
CA GLN A 62 4.04 -13.37 -16.18
C GLN A 62 2.93 -13.72 -17.17
N LEU A 63 1.69 -13.27 -16.93
CA LEU A 63 0.57 -13.47 -17.84
C LEU A 63 0.83 -12.81 -19.21
N ILE A 64 1.40 -11.60 -19.21
CA ILE A 64 1.77 -10.85 -20.43
C ILE A 64 2.98 -11.46 -21.14
N GLU A 65 4.00 -11.89 -20.39
CA GLU A 65 5.22 -12.51 -20.91
C GLU A 65 4.99 -13.89 -21.50
N ARG A 66 3.91 -14.59 -21.12
CA ARG A 66 3.40 -15.79 -21.79
C ARG A 66 2.85 -15.44 -23.19
N ARG A 67 3.70 -14.88 -24.03
CA ARG A 67 3.56 -14.80 -25.49
C ARG A 67 3.82 -16.18 -26.10
N GLY A 68 2.93 -17.10 -25.81
CA GLY A 68 3.03 -18.48 -26.28
C GLY A 68 1.69 -19.12 -26.62
N PHE A 69 0.62 -18.33 -26.62
CA PHE A 69 -0.66 -18.86 -27.05
C PHE A 69 -0.71 -18.81 -28.57
N THR A 70 -0.40 -19.96 -29.14
CA THR A 70 -0.82 -20.31 -30.49
C THR A 70 -2.25 -19.83 -30.68
N ARG A 71 -2.46 -19.10 -31.77
CA ARG A 71 -3.76 -18.57 -32.20
C ARG A 71 -4.68 -19.75 -32.48
N ASP A 72 -5.20 -20.37 -31.44
CA ASP A 72 -6.29 -21.31 -31.56
C ASP A 72 -7.59 -20.52 -31.67
N ILE A 73 -8.46 -21.01 -32.52
CA ILE A 73 -9.41 -20.22 -33.28
C ILE A 73 -10.57 -19.83 -32.35
N GLY A 74 -10.48 -18.66 -31.70
CA GLY A 74 -11.67 -17.97 -31.15
C GLY A 74 -11.56 -17.33 -29.77
N LEU A 75 -10.61 -17.72 -28.91
CA LEU A 75 -10.55 -17.22 -27.53
C LEU A 75 -9.24 -16.49 -27.24
N CYS A 76 -9.36 -15.29 -26.64
CA CYS A 76 -8.20 -14.56 -26.17
C CYS A 76 -7.57 -15.36 -25.02
N PRO A 77 -6.34 -15.84 -25.17
CA PRO A 77 -5.74 -16.72 -24.20
C PRO A 77 -5.41 -16.04 -22.86
N LEU A 78 -5.22 -14.72 -22.88
CA LEU A 78 -5.12 -13.92 -21.66
C LEU A 78 -6.42 -13.95 -20.85
N ILE A 79 -7.58 -13.91 -21.54
CA ILE A 79 -8.88 -13.99 -20.88
C ILE A 79 -9.09 -15.39 -20.31
N ALA A 80 -8.74 -16.44 -21.08
CA ALA A 80 -8.84 -17.83 -20.60
C ALA A 80 -8.00 -18.09 -19.34
N ALA A 81 -6.79 -17.52 -19.26
CA ALA A 81 -5.92 -17.65 -18.10
C ALA A 81 -6.37 -16.82 -16.87
N LEU A 82 -7.17 -15.77 -17.07
CA LEU A 82 -7.76 -14.95 -16.00
C LEU A 82 -9.11 -15.52 -15.50
N SER A 83 -9.78 -16.35 -16.30
CA SER A 83 -11.06 -16.98 -15.94
C SER A 83 -10.94 -18.40 -15.35
N ALA A 84 -9.73 -18.94 -15.27
CA ALA A 84 -9.43 -20.27 -14.72
C ALA A 84 -9.14 -20.21 -13.22
#